data_AF-A0A7C3TSF5-F1
#
_entry.id   AF-A0A7C3TSF5-F1
#
_cell.length_a   1.000
_cell.length_b   1.000
_cell.length_c   1.000
_cell.angle_alpha   90.00
_cell.angle_beta   90.00
_cell.angle_gamma   90.00
#
_symmetry.space_group_name_H-M   'P 1'
#
loop_
_entity.id
_entity.type
_entity.pdbx_description
1 polymer ?
#
loop_
_entity_poly.entity_id
_entity_poly.type
_entity_poly.pdbx_seq_one_letter_code
_entity_poly.pdbx_strand_id
1 'polypeptide(L)'
;MTTSYDSESRSAVQRIATVFAEAGEIAVVLERDARRLFAIAQRLVDMDLVPPPVDLEALELAAWSWHLPLAGAPPGSRRTGHMGFRERADQSAELLLGALPDSAAAERAAGILREVPRRATAVNEARILSDAINLEDFGISGVLQAAMRMARRNMALDEVLEALTRRREYGYWEALLKDGFHFEPVRQMARRRLEAAWRVLDALAAELRGQA
;
A
#
# COMPACT_ATOMS: atom_id res chain seq x y z
N MET A 1 -25.41 -2.98 -5.01
CA MET A 1 -25.69 -2.34 -3.71
C MET A 1 -24.49 -1.49 -3.36
N THR A 2 -24.59 -0.17 -3.58
CA THR A 2 -23.59 0.82 -3.15
C THR A 2 -23.90 1.17 -1.71
N THR A 3 -23.19 0.52 -0.80
CA THR A 3 -23.45 0.54 0.63
C THR A 3 -23.04 1.90 1.23
N SER A 4 -23.91 2.41 2.11
CA SER A 4 -23.90 3.72 2.79
C SER A 4 -22.72 4.02 3.73
N TYR A 5 -21.54 3.43 3.49
CA TYR A 5 -20.36 3.51 4.38
C TYR A 5 -19.42 4.69 4.07
N ASP A 6 -19.75 5.50 3.06
CA ASP A 6 -18.89 6.58 2.54
C ASP A 6 -18.77 7.80 3.49
N SER A 7 -19.53 7.93 4.58
CA SER A 7 -19.54 9.19 5.34
C SER A 7 -18.40 9.33 6.34
N GLU A 8 -18.10 8.31 7.17
CA GLU A 8 -17.06 8.43 8.21
C GLU A 8 -15.65 8.29 7.65
N SER A 9 -15.40 7.26 6.82
CA SER A 9 -14.11 7.05 6.13
C SER A 9 -13.70 8.26 5.28
N ARG A 10 -14.65 8.81 4.52
CA ARG A 10 -14.41 9.99 3.69
C ARG A 10 -14.29 11.27 4.52
N SER A 11 -15.06 11.42 5.59
CA SER A 11 -14.92 12.56 6.51
C SER A 11 -13.56 12.54 7.22
N ALA A 12 -13.08 11.36 7.62
CA ALA A 12 -11.74 11.18 8.16
C ALA A 12 -10.67 11.62 7.18
N VAL A 13 -10.76 11.16 5.93
CA VAL A 13 -9.77 11.48 4.91
C VAL A 13 -9.84 12.94 4.52
N GLN A 14 -11.04 13.53 4.45
CA GLN A 14 -11.20 14.96 4.21
C GLN A 14 -10.60 15.76 5.36
N ARG A 15 -10.89 15.42 6.63
CA ARG A 15 -10.31 16.06 7.82
C ARG A 15 -8.79 16.01 7.81
N ILE A 16 -8.23 14.83 7.49
CA ILE A 16 -6.78 14.65 7.46
C ILE A 16 -6.19 15.36 6.24
N ALA A 17 -6.80 15.26 5.06
CA ALA A 17 -6.41 16.03 3.88
C ALA A 17 -6.46 17.53 4.14
N THR A 18 -7.41 18.02 4.97
CA THR A 18 -7.41 19.43 5.40
C THR A 18 -6.26 19.78 6.35
N VAL A 19 -5.76 18.85 7.16
CA VAL A 19 -4.51 19.05 7.92
C VAL A 19 -3.31 19.21 6.97
N PHE A 20 -3.39 18.62 5.78
CA PHE A 20 -2.39 18.76 4.72
C PHE A 20 -2.80 19.79 3.63
N ALA A 21 -3.78 20.66 3.91
CA ALA A 21 -4.46 21.57 2.97
C ALA A 21 -3.59 22.63 2.30
N GLU A 22 -2.29 22.70 2.55
CA GLU A 22 -1.41 23.55 1.73
C GLU A 22 -1.17 22.96 0.32
N ALA A 23 -1.73 21.78 -0.02
CA ALA A 23 -1.57 21.19 -1.36
C ALA A 23 -2.82 20.43 -1.86
N GLY A 24 -3.77 21.16 -2.46
CA GLY A 24 -5.04 20.60 -2.96
C GLY A 24 -4.92 19.42 -3.95
N GLU A 25 -3.89 19.39 -4.80
CA GLU A 25 -3.68 18.29 -5.76
C GLU A 25 -3.28 16.97 -5.09
N ILE A 26 -2.65 17.03 -3.92
CA ILE A 26 -2.20 15.85 -3.19
C ILE A 26 -3.39 15.10 -2.62
N ALA A 27 -4.41 15.81 -2.12
CA ALA A 27 -5.61 15.20 -1.56
C ALA A 27 -6.30 14.25 -2.56
N VAL A 28 -6.39 14.63 -3.83
CA VAL A 28 -6.99 13.81 -4.89
C VAL A 28 -6.20 12.53 -5.13
N VAL A 29 -4.87 12.61 -5.13
CA VAL A 29 -4.00 11.44 -5.31
C VAL A 29 -4.09 10.48 -4.13
N LEU A 30 -4.12 11.02 -2.90
CA LEU A 30 -4.26 10.23 -1.68
C LEU A 30 -5.58 9.48 -1.63
N GLU A 31 -6.68 10.16 -1.96
CA GLU A 31 -7.99 9.56 -2.05
C GLU A 31 -8.02 8.42 -3.07
N ARG A 32 -7.43 8.63 -4.25
CA ARG A 32 -7.37 7.58 -5.28
C ARG A 32 -6.55 6.37 -4.84
N ASP A 33 -5.41 6.60 -4.19
CA ASP A 33 -4.55 5.52 -3.69
C ASP A 33 -5.24 4.73 -2.56
N ALA A 34 -5.84 5.42 -1.60
CA ALA A 34 -6.62 4.82 -0.52
C ALA A 34 -7.80 3.99 -1.02
N ARG A 35 -8.61 4.53 -1.94
CA ARG A 35 -9.70 3.79 -2.58
C ARG A 35 -9.20 2.54 -3.31
N ARG A 36 -8.05 2.63 -3.99
CA ARG A 36 -7.45 1.47 -4.66
C ARG A 36 -7.05 0.40 -3.65
N LEU A 37 -6.37 0.78 -2.56
CA LEU A 37 -5.95 -0.17 -1.52
C LEU A 37 -7.17 -0.84 -0.88
N PHE A 38 -8.19 -0.07 -0.52
CA PHE A 38 -9.42 -0.63 0.04
C PHE A 38 -10.15 -1.55 -0.96
N ALA A 39 -10.21 -1.19 -2.24
CA ALA A 39 -10.79 -2.06 -3.26
C ALA A 39 -10.02 -3.39 -3.42
N ILE A 40 -8.71 -3.40 -3.19
CA ILE A 40 -7.93 -4.64 -3.13
C ILE A 40 -8.32 -5.42 -1.88
N ALA A 41 -8.33 -4.80 -0.70
CA ALA A 41 -8.70 -5.44 0.56
C ALA A 41 -10.11 -6.04 0.53
N GLN A 42 -11.11 -5.31 0.02
CA GLN A 42 -12.47 -5.79 -0.17
C GLN A 42 -12.51 -7.02 -1.07
N ARG A 43 -11.76 -7.02 -2.17
CA ARG A 43 -11.67 -8.20 -3.04
C ARG A 43 -11.08 -9.41 -2.32
N LEU A 44 -10.14 -9.20 -1.40
CA LEU A 44 -9.58 -10.27 -0.58
C LEU A 44 -10.60 -10.79 0.47
N VAL A 45 -11.47 -9.91 0.99
CA VAL A 45 -12.61 -10.33 1.82
C VAL A 45 -13.58 -11.18 1.01
N ASP A 46 -13.92 -10.75 -0.20
CA ASP A 46 -14.85 -11.44 -1.12
C ASP A 46 -14.31 -12.81 -1.60
N MET A 47 -13.04 -13.12 -1.32
CA MET A 47 -12.42 -14.43 -1.59
C MET A 47 -12.58 -15.41 -0.41
N ASP A 48 -13.33 -15.05 0.64
CA ASP A 48 -13.59 -15.87 1.83
C ASP A 48 -12.29 -16.40 2.49
N LEU A 49 -11.24 -15.57 2.51
CA LEU A 49 -9.92 -15.94 3.04
C LEU A 49 -9.89 -16.04 4.58
N VAL A 50 -10.88 -15.45 5.24
CA VAL A 50 -11.03 -15.41 6.70
C VAL A 50 -12.49 -15.68 7.08
N PRO A 51 -12.77 -16.25 8.26
CA PRO A 51 -14.14 -16.45 8.71
C PRO A 51 -14.81 -15.09 9.03
N PRO A 52 -16.11 -14.92 8.72
CA PRO A 52 -16.88 -13.75 9.13
C PRO A 52 -17.15 -13.74 10.65
N PRO A 53 -17.50 -12.59 11.24
CA PRO A 53 -17.63 -11.28 10.60
C PRO A 53 -16.28 -10.60 10.37
N VAL A 54 -16.19 -9.81 9.31
CA VAL A 54 -15.05 -8.91 9.04
C VAL A 54 -15.52 -7.48 9.30
N ASP A 55 -14.77 -6.73 10.11
CA ASP A 55 -15.04 -5.32 10.36
C ASP A 55 -14.61 -4.46 9.15
N LEU A 56 -15.49 -4.38 8.15
CA LEU A 56 -15.24 -3.65 6.91
C LEU A 56 -15.06 -2.15 7.12
N GLU A 57 -15.72 -1.57 8.12
CA GLU A 57 -15.59 -0.15 8.44
C GLU A 57 -14.19 0.15 8.98
N ALA A 58 -13.72 -0.63 9.97
CA ALA A 58 -12.38 -0.46 10.51
C ALA A 58 -11.29 -0.80 9.46
N LEU A 59 -11.53 -1.81 8.61
CA LEU A 59 -10.62 -2.17 7.52
C LEU A 59 -10.52 -1.05 6.47
N GLU A 60 -11.65 -0.42 6.13
CA GLU A 60 -11.66 0.74 5.24
C GLU A 60 -10.84 1.87 5.86
N LEU A 61 -11.18 2.32 7.06
CA LEU A 61 -10.45 3.38 7.76
C LEU A 61 -8.95 3.10 7.83
N ALA A 62 -8.55 1.87 8.13
CA ALA A 62 -7.15 1.46 8.15
C ALA A 62 -6.48 1.58 6.77
N ALA A 63 -7.15 1.16 5.69
CA ALA A 63 -6.64 1.29 4.33
C ALA A 63 -6.49 2.75 3.90
N TRP A 64 -7.43 3.62 4.26
CA TRP A 64 -7.32 5.05 3.98
C TRP A 64 -6.19 5.70 4.78
N SER A 65 -6.08 5.35 6.06
CA SER A 65 -5.01 5.82 6.94
C SER A 65 -3.61 5.41 6.48
N TRP A 66 -3.50 4.24 5.82
CA TRP A 66 -2.24 3.76 5.25
C TRP A 66 -1.62 4.71 4.21
N HIS A 67 -2.38 5.62 3.61
CA HIS A 67 -1.85 6.59 2.64
C HIS A 67 -1.60 7.99 3.18
N LEU A 68 -1.94 8.26 4.45
CA LEU A 68 -1.80 9.61 5.02
C LEU A 68 -0.36 10.15 4.94
N PRO A 69 -0.15 11.41 4.55
CA PRO A 69 1.18 11.97 4.52
C PRO A 69 1.82 11.97 5.90
N LEU A 70 3.13 11.85 5.92
CA LEU A 70 3.89 11.89 7.15
C LEU A 70 4.01 13.32 7.65
N ALA A 71 3.86 13.53 8.96
CA ALA A 71 4.09 14.83 9.58
C ALA A 71 5.51 15.32 9.24
N GLY A 72 5.62 16.54 8.70
CA GLY A 72 6.91 17.14 8.30
C GLY A 72 7.50 16.59 6.99
N ALA A 73 6.78 15.77 6.23
CA ALA A 73 7.18 15.45 4.86
C ALA A 73 6.80 16.60 3.90
N PRO A 74 7.71 17.03 3.00
CA PRO A 74 7.34 18.02 2.00
C PRO A 74 6.14 17.55 1.17
N PRO A 75 5.30 18.46 0.67
CA PRO A 75 4.23 18.13 -0.28
C PRO A 75 4.78 17.26 -1.43
N GLY A 76 4.16 16.10 -1.67
CA GLY A 76 4.56 15.15 -2.72
C GLY A 76 5.69 14.20 -2.32
N SER A 77 6.31 14.40 -1.15
CA SER A 77 7.29 13.49 -0.59
C SER A 77 6.61 12.27 0.01
N ARG A 78 6.44 11.24 -0.82
CA ARG A 78 6.26 9.85 -0.33
C ARG A 78 7.59 9.43 0.29
N ARG A 79 7.90 9.91 1.50
CA ARG A 79 9.08 9.54 2.29
C ARG A 79 9.04 8.09 2.78
N THR A 80 8.31 7.20 2.09
CA THR A 80 8.25 5.76 2.35
C THR A 80 9.54 5.04 1.97
N GLY A 81 10.51 5.71 1.34
CA GLY A 81 11.76 5.10 0.91
C GLY A 81 12.74 4.70 2.04
N HIS A 82 12.52 5.14 3.28
CA HIS A 82 13.37 4.82 4.45
C HIS A 82 12.59 4.34 5.67
N MET A 83 11.26 4.44 5.64
CA MET A 83 10.42 4.05 6.76
C MET A 83 10.13 2.55 6.70
N GLY A 84 10.40 1.84 7.79
CA GLY A 84 10.07 0.43 7.89
C GLY A 84 8.56 0.21 7.84
N PHE A 85 8.13 -0.97 7.37
CA PHE A 85 6.70 -1.32 7.30
C PHE A 85 5.98 -1.13 8.65
N ARG A 86 6.65 -1.47 9.75
CA ARG A 86 6.16 -1.26 11.12
C ARG A 86 6.00 0.22 11.49
N GLU A 87 7.05 1.01 11.26
CA GLU A 87 7.04 2.44 11.55
C GLU A 87 5.94 3.16 10.76
N ARG A 88 5.72 2.76 9.50
CA ARG A 88 4.63 3.29 8.68
C ARG A 88 3.26 2.97 9.28
N ALA A 89 3.08 1.74 9.77
CA ALA A 89 1.83 1.30 10.35
C ALA A 89 1.51 2.03 11.66
N ASP A 90 2.51 2.13 12.55
CA ASP A 90 2.41 2.84 13.83
C ASP A 90 2.06 4.32 13.60
N GLN A 91 2.73 4.97 12.67
CA GLN A 91 2.45 6.38 12.36
C GLN A 91 1.09 6.61 11.69
N SER A 92 0.66 5.68 10.82
CA SER A 92 -0.68 5.76 10.22
C SER A 92 -1.76 5.64 11.29
N ALA A 93 -1.53 4.79 12.31
CA ALA A 93 -2.44 4.65 13.45
C ALA A 93 -2.48 5.92 14.31
N GLU A 94 -1.32 6.54 14.57
CA GLU A 94 -1.25 7.81 15.32
C GLU A 94 -1.96 8.95 14.59
N LEU A 95 -1.73 9.10 13.28
CA LEU A 95 -2.39 10.13 12.46
C LEU A 95 -3.90 9.94 12.42
N LEU A 96 -4.37 8.69 12.35
CA LEU A 96 -5.79 8.37 12.39
C LEU A 96 -6.43 8.79 13.71
N LEU A 97 -5.83 8.40 14.83
CA LEU A 97 -6.35 8.72 16.17
C LEU A 97 -6.31 10.22 16.46
N GLY A 98 -5.27 10.92 16.00
CA GLY A 98 -5.18 12.38 16.12
C GLY A 98 -6.24 13.12 15.31
N ALA A 99 -6.65 12.56 14.17
CA ALA A 99 -7.65 13.19 13.31
C ALA A 99 -9.10 12.86 13.65
N LEU A 100 -9.32 11.73 14.31
CA LEU A 100 -10.62 11.24 14.77
C LEU A 100 -10.56 10.94 16.28
N PRO A 101 -10.39 11.97 17.12
CA PRO A 101 -10.45 11.75 18.56
C PRO A 101 -11.82 11.18 18.94
N ASP A 102 -11.84 10.26 19.91
CA ASP A 102 -13.05 9.62 20.46
C ASP A 102 -13.86 8.75 19.48
N SER A 103 -13.33 8.44 18.30
CA SER A 103 -13.97 7.52 17.36
C SER A 103 -13.61 6.06 17.67
N ALA A 104 -14.60 5.29 18.13
CA ALA A 104 -14.43 3.84 18.34
C ALA A 104 -14.04 3.10 17.05
N ALA A 105 -14.50 3.56 15.88
CA ALA A 105 -14.08 3.00 14.59
C ALA A 105 -12.60 3.29 14.29
N ALA A 106 -12.13 4.50 14.61
CA ALA A 106 -10.72 4.86 14.50
C ALA A 106 -9.83 4.03 15.44
N GLU A 107 -10.28 3.74 16.66
CA GLU A 107 -9.55 2.87 17.59
C GLU A 107 -9.40 1.44 17.06
N ARG A 108 -10.47 0.86 16.51
CA ARG A 108 -10.42 -0.48 15.90
C ARG A 108 -9.49 -0.50 14.68
N ALA A 109 -9.61 0.49 13.80
CA ALA A 109 -8.74 0.65 12.63
C ALA A 109 -7.25 0.86 13.01
N ALA A 110 -6.98 1.65 14.05
CA ALA A 110 -5.63 1.80 14.60
C ALA A 110 -5.11 0.47 15.19
N GLY A 111 -5.97 -0.33 15.81
CA GLY A 111 -5.67 -1.69 16.23
C GLY A 111 -5.24 -2.59 15.06
N ILE A 112 -6.01 -2.56 13.96
CA ILE A 112 -5.66 -3.28 12.72
C ILE A 112 -4.27 -2.86 12.21
N LEU A 113 -4.03 -1.55 12.09
CA LEU A 113 -2.76 -1.01 11.61
C LEU A 113 -1.57 -1.48 12.45
N ARG A 114 -1.68 -1.48 13.78
CA ARG A 114 -0.59 -1.96 14.67
C ARG A 114 -0.31 -3.45 14.55
N GLU A 115 -1.28 -4.23 14.08
CA GLU A 115 -1.17 -5.67 13.86
C GLU A 115 -0.65 -6.02 12.45
N VAL A 116 -0.85 -5.16 11.44
CA VAL A 116 -0.41 -5.37 10.04
C VAL A 116 1.05 -5.82 9.89
N PRO A 117 2.03 -5.25 10.64
CA PRO A 117 3.44 -5.66 10.54
C PRO A 117 3.76 -7.02 11.16
N ARG A 118 2.82 -7.63 11.91
CA ARG A 118 3.07 -8.87 12.64
C ARG A 118 2.78 -10.07 11.76
N ARG A 119 3.82 -10.86 11.48
CA ARG A 119 3.73 -12.10 10.69
C ARG A 119 2.73 -13.13 11.26
N ALA A 120 2.59 -13.18 12.58
CA ALA A 120 1.74 -14.13 13.28
C ALA A 120 0.59 -13.40 14.02
N THR A 121 -0.10 -12.50 13.32
CA THR A 121 -1.31 -11.86 13.89
C THR A 121 -2.53 -12.79 13.78
N ALA A 122 -3.35 -12.78 14.84
CA ALA A 122 -4.66 -13.44 14.86
C ALA A 122 -5.78 -12.54 14.32
N VAL A 123 -5.49 -11.26 14.04
CA VAL A 123 -6.47 -10.30 13.54
C VAL A 123 -6.65 -10.49 12.04
N ASN A 124 -7.83 -10.93 11.63
CA ASN A 124 -8.12 -11.29 10.24
C ASN A 124 -8.01 -10.10 9.29
N GLU A 125 -8.56 -8.95 9.69
CA GLU A 125 -8.50 -7.68 8.97
C GLU A 125 -7.05 -7.23 8.75
N ALA A 126 -6.18 -7.43 9.74
CA ALA A 126 -4.77 -7.06 9.64
C ALA A 126 -4.02 -7.96 8.65
N ARG A 127 -4.34 -9.27 8.60
CA ARG A 127 -3.81 -10.19 7.58
C ARG A 127 -4.26 -9.78 6.17
N ILE A 128 -5.54 -9.46 6.01
CA ILE A 128 -6.11 -8.98 4.74
C ILE A 128 -5.42 -7.68 4.30
N LEU A 129 -5.34 -6.70 5.20
CA LEU A 129 -4.74 -5.42 4.88
C LEU A 129 -3.25 -5.54 4.57
N SER A 130 -2.51 -6.37 5.33
CA SER A 130 -1.09 -6.64 5.08
C SER A 130 -0.86 -7.23 3.69
N ASP A 131 -1.64 -8.24 3.31
CA ASP A 131 -1.57 -8.86 1.98
C ASP A 131 -1.99 -7.87 0.87
N ALA A 132 -2.99 -7.02 1.12
CA ALA A 132 -3.43 -5.98 0.18
C ALA A 132 -2.35 -4.91 -0.05
N ILE A 133 -1.68 -4.45 1.02
CA ILE A 133 -0.57 -3.49 0.94
C ILE A 133 0.58 -4.13 0.17
N ASN A 134 0.97 -5.35 0.52
CA ASN A 134 2.06 -6.05 -0.17
C ASN A 134 1.74 -6.21 -1.66
N LEU A 135 0.49 -6.51 -2.03
CA LEU A 135 0.07 -6.57 -3.43
C LEU A 135 0.26 -5.26 -4.22
N GLU A 136 0.34 -4.08 -3.58
CA GLU A 136 0.60 -2.81 -4.29
C GLU A 136 2.03 -2.71 -4.79
N ASP A 137 2.99 -3.30 -4.07
CA ASP A 137 4.40 -3.36 -4.45
C ASP A 137 4.69 -4.45 -5.50
N PHE A 138 3.77 -5.40 -5.67
CA PHE A 138 3.89 -6.47 -6.65
C PHE A 138 3.20 -6.12 -7.98
N GLY A 139 3.95 -6.30 -9.06
CA GLY A 139 3.46 -6.11 -10.42
C GLY A 139 3.91 -4.81 -11.08
N ILE A 140 3.30 -4.51 -12.22
CA ILE A 140 3.65 -3.35 -13.04
C ILE A 140 3.49 -2.05 -12.26
N SER A 141 2.42 -1.90 -11.47
CA SER A 141 2.20 -0.73 -10.63
C SER A 141 3.31 -0.53 -9.61
N GLY A 142 3.74 -1.60 -8.93
CA GLY A 142 4.82 -1.54 -7.94
C GLY A 142 6.16 -1.18 -8.58
N VAL A 143 6.47 -1.76 -9.74
CA VAL A 143 7.65 -1.42 -10.53
C VAL A 143 7.64 0.05 -10.96
N LEU A 144 6.52 0.56 -11.48
CA LEU A 144 6.40 1.97 -11.88
C LEU A 144 6.53 2.90 -10.67
N GLN A 145 5.94 2.55 -9.52
CA GLN A 145 6.10 3.33 -8.30
C GLN A 145 7.55 3.34 -7.81
N ALA A 146 8.25 2.21 -7.89
CA ALA A 146 9.67 2.13 -7.57
C ALA A 146 10.50 2.99 -8.53
N ALA A 147 10.23 2.93 -9.84
CA ALA A 147 10.88 3.77 -10.84
C ALA A 147 10.64 5.26 -10.58
N MET A 148 9.41 5.69 -10.29
CA MET A 148 9.10 7.08 -9.93
C MET A 148 9.82 7.53 -8.65
N ARG A 149 10.01 6.64 -7.66
CA ARG A 149 10.81 6.95 -6.46
C ARG A 149 12.29 7.15 -6.80
N MET A 150 12.84 6.33 -7.70
CA MET A 150 14.23 6.42 -8.14
C MET A 150 14.48 7.63 -9.05
N ALA A 151 13.56 7.93 -9.96
CA ALA A 151 13.62 9.12 -10.82
C ALA A 151 13.63 10.42 -9.98
N ARG A 152 12.87 10.49 -8.89
CA ARG A 152 12.92 11.62 -7.94
C ARG A 152 14.25 11.74 -7.19
N ARG A 153 15.11 10.73 -7.24
CA ARG A 153 16.50 10.77 -6.73
C ARG A 153 17.49 11.08 -7.86
N ASN A 154 17.01 11.57 -9.00
CA ASN A 154 17.79 11.88 -10.21
C ASN A 154 18.54 10.69 -10.80
N MET A 155 18.02 9.46 -10.61
CA MET A 155 18.56 8.29 -11.30
C MET A 155 18.15 8.30 -12.78
N ALA A 156 19.11 8.03 -13.65
CA ALA A 156 18.88 7.84 -15.08
C ALA A 156 18.10 6.53 -15.34
N LEU A 157 17.50 6.43 -16.53
CA LEU A 157 16.60 5.32 -16.86
C LEU A 157 17.30 3.96 -16.86
N ASP A 158 18.54 3.91 -17.33
CA ASP A 158 19.42 2.73 -17.29
C ASP A 158 19.79 2.35 -15.85
N GLU A 159 20.11 3.33 -14.99
CA GLU A 159 20.36 3.09 -13.56
C GLU A 159 19.12 2.56 -12.83
N VAL A 160 17.93 3.06 -13.17
CA VAL A 160 16.65 2.57 -12.63
C VAL A 160 16.43 1.12 -13.04
N LEU A 161 16.64 0.79 -14.31
CA LEU A 161 16.51 -0.57 -14.82
C LEU A 161 17.50 -1.50 -14.14
N GLU A 162 18.76 -1.09 -13.99
CA GLU A 162 19.80 -1.86 -13.30
C GLU A 162 19.42 -2.10 -11.83
N ALA A 163 18.92 -1.08 -11.13
CA ALA A 163 18.49 -1.21 -9.73
C ALA A 163 17.31 -2.18 -9.56
N LEU A 164 16.33 -2.16 -10.48
CA LEU A 164 15.20 -3.09 -10.47
C LEU A 164 15.62 -4.52 -10.83
N THR A 165 16.55 -4.67 -11.78
CA THR A 165 17.09 -5.96 -12.20
C THR A 165 17.91 -6.60 -11.09
N ARG A 166 18.76 -5.84 -10.41
CA ARG A 166 19.51 -6.32 -9.24
C ARG A 166 18.60 -6.88 -8.14
N ARG A 167 17.44 -6.26 -7.90
CA ARG A 167 16.46 -6.80 -6.93
C ARG A 167 15.93 -8.17 -7.35
N ARG A 168 15.72 -8.40 -8.64
CA ARG A 168 15.35 -9.72 -9.18
C ARG A 168 16.48 -10.73 -8.97
N GLU A 169 17.72 -10.37 -9.31
CA GLU A 169 18.87 -11.27 -9.24
C GLU A 169 19.24 -11.66 -7.80
N TYR A 170 19.09 -10.73 -6.84
CA TYR A 170 19.43 -10.95 -5.44
C TYR A 170 18.35 -11.65 -4.62
N GLY A 171 17.30 -12.19 -5.24
CA GLY A 171 16.28 -12.96 -4.53
C GLY A 171 15.35 -12.12 -3.64
N TYR A 172 15.31 -10.79 -3.82
CA TYR A 172 14.53 -9.89 -2.98
C TYR A 172 13.04 -10.21 -3.03
N TRP A 173 12.53 -10.46 -4.24
CA TRP A 173 11.11 -10.74 -4.45
C TRP A 173 10.72 -12.14 -3.98
N GLU A 174 11.61 -13.11 -4.10
CA GLU A 174 11.45 -14.48 -3.63
C GLU A 174 11.32 -14.50 -2.10
N ALA A 175 12.16 -13.73 -1.40
CA ALA A 175 12.06 -13.55 0.04
C ALA A 175 10.71 -12.93 0.44
N LEU A 176 10.27 -11.87 -0.24
CA LEU A 176 8.96 -11.26 0.00
C LEU A 176 7.78 -12.18 -0.33
N LEU A 177 7.86 -12.99 -1.39
CA LEU A 177 6.82 -13.97 -1.71
C LEU A 177 6.72 -15.05 -0.64
N LYS A 178 7.86 -15.47 -0.08
CA LYS A 178 7.92 -16.51 0.95
C LYS A 178 7.35 -16.01 2.28
N ASP A 179 7.75 -14.82 2.71
CA ASP A 179 7.51 -14.35 4.08
C ASP A 179 6.51 -13.18 4.20
N GLY A 180 6.13 -12.53 3.09
CA GLY A 180 5.29 -11.34 3.08
C GLY A 180 3.78 -11.57 2.91
N PHE A 181 3.34 -12.78 2.56
CA PHE A 181 1.90 -13.05 2.35
C PHE A 181 1.38 -14.07 3.35
N HIS A 182 0.23 -13.75 3.96
CA HIS A 182 -0.51 -14.59 4.89
C HIS A 182 -1.35 -15.64 4.17
N PHE A 183 -1.83 -15.34 2.96
CA PHE A 183 -2.74 -16.23 2.22
C PHE A 183 -2.08 -16.75 0.94
N GLU A 184 -2.05 -18.08 0.77
CA GLU A 184 -1.50 -18.70 -0.45
C GLU A 184 -2.20 -18.23 -1.73
N PRO A 185 -3.55 -18.10 -1.80
CA PRO A 185 -4.21 -17.55 -2.99
C PRO A 185 -3.69 -16.16 -3.37
N VAL A 186 -3.40 -15.32 -2.38
CA VAL A 186 -2.87 -13.96 -2.60
C VAL A 186 -1.40 -13.99 -3.02
N ARG A 187 -0.61 -14.87 -2.43
CA ARG A 187 0.78 -15.14 -2.86
C ARG A 187 0.83 -15.57 -4.33
N GLN A 188 -0.11 -16.40 -4.79
CA GLN A 188 -0.21 -16.79 -6.19
C GLN A 188 -0.59 -15.62 -7.10
N MET A 189 -1.46 -14.72 -6.64
CA MET A 189 -1.74 -13.47 -7.36
C MET A 189 -0.48 -12.59 -7.48
N ALA A 190 0.28 -12.47 -6.40
CA ALA A 190 1.52 -11.72 -6.36
C ALA A 190 2.53 -12.27 -7.38
N ARG A 191 2.74 -13.59 -7.43
CA ARG A 191 3.60 -14.25 -8.44
C ARG A 191 3.21 -13.87 -9.87
N ARG A 192 1.94 -14.01 -10.24
CA ARG A 192 1.44 -13.66 -11.58
C ARG A 192 1.61 -12.18 -11.93
N ARG A 193 1.38 -11.29 -10.96
CA ARG A 193 1.59 -9.84 -11.14
C ARG A 193 3.04 -9.54 -11.44
N LEU A 194 3.93 -10.15 -10.67
CA LEU A 194 5.36 -9.98 -10.80
C LEU A 194 5.83 -10.50 -12.18
N GLU A 195 5.33 -11.66 -12.64
CA GLU A 195 5.54 -12.21 -14.00
C GLU A 195 5.22 -11.22 -15.11
N ALA A 196 4.13 -10.46 -14.97
CA ALA A 196 3.81 -9.38 -15.89
C ALA A 196 4.81 -8.21 -15.80
N ALA A 197 5.29 -7.88 -14.60
CA ALA A 197 6.24 -6.80 -14.38
C ALA A 197 7.62 -7.08 -15.00
N TRP A 198 8.13 -8.31 -14.88
CA TRP A 198 9.40 -8.67 -15.52
C TRP A 198 9.33 -8.59 -17.03
N ARG A 199 8.21 -9.00 -17.65
CA ARG A 199 8.03 -8.83 -19.10
C ARG A 199 8.14 -7.36 -19.54
N VAL A 200 7.63 -6.43 -18.74
CA VAL A 200 7.76 -4.99 -19.01
C VAL A 200 9.22 -4.53 -18.85
N LEU A 201 9.92 -4.99 -17.82
CA LEU A 201 11.34 -4.64 -17.62
C LEU A 201 12.25 -5.22 -18.70
N ASP A 202 12.00 -6.46 -19.13
CA ASP A 202 12.75 -7.12 -20.19
C ASP A 202 12.54 -6.40 -21.53
N ALA A 203 11.31 -5.94 -21.81
CA ALA A 203 11.01 -5.11 -23.00
C ALA A 203 11.74 -3.76 -22.96
N LEU A 204 11.69 -3.06 -21.82
CA LEU A 204 12.44 -1.81 -21.62
C LEU A 204 13.96 -2.02 -21.79
N ALA A 205 14.50 -3.12 -21.28
CA ALA A 205 15.90 -3.48 -21.45
C ALA A 205 16.29 -3.74 -22.91
N ALA A 206 15.39 -4.30 -23.72
CA ALA A 206 15.61 -4.48 -25.15
C ALA A 206 15.62 -3.12 -25.88
N GLU A 207 14.67 -2.24 -25.57
CA GLU A 207 14.58 -0.90 -26.15
C GLU A 207 15.84 -0.06 -25.88
N LEU A 208 16.31 -0.04 -24.63
CA LEU A 208 17.54 0.69 -24.26
C LEU A 208 18.81 0.14 -24.92
N ARG A 209 18.80 -1.13 -25.35
CA ARG A 209 19.89 -1.74 -26.12
C ARG A 209 19.75 -1.56 -27.63
N GLY A 210 18.68 -0.91 -28.10
CA GLY A 210 18.38 -0.75 -29.52
C GLY A 210 17.94 -2.06 -30.21
N GLN A 211 17.32 -2.98 -29.45
CA GLN A 211 16.91 -4.31 -29.92
C GLN A 211 15.38 -4.46 -30.09
N ALA A 212 14.63 -3.36 -29.96
CA ALA A 212 13.16 -3.33 -30.01
C ALA A 212 12.62 -3.00 -31.41
#